data_AF-A0A9D5BYA0-F1
#
_entry.id   AF-A0A9D5BYA0-F1
#
_cell.length_a   1.000
_cell.length_b   1.000
_cell.length_c   1.000
_cell.angle_alpha   90.00
_cell.angle_beta   90.00
_cell.angle_gamma   90.00
#
_symmetry.space_group_name_H-M   'P 1'
#
loop_
_entity.id
_entity.type
_entity.pdbx_description
1 polymer ?
#
loop_
_entity_poly.entity_id
_entity_poly.type
_entity_poly.pdbx_seq_one_letter_code
_entity_poly.pdbx_strand_id
1 'polypeptide(L)' 'MASTWTAKQNKQFERALAVFDKDTPDRWQNVARAVGGKSAEEVKRHYELLLEDLKHIESGKVPFPNYRRSRG' A
#
# COMPACT_ATOMS: atom_id res chain seq x y z
N MET A 1 9.56 15.27 6.97
CA MET A 1 10.00 14.77 5.65
C MET A 1 9.26 13.47 5.41
N ALA A 2 8.35 13.41 4.43
CA ALA A 2 7.78 12.13 4.03
C ALA A 2 8.89 11.32 3.36
N SER A 3 9.23 10.16 3.92
CA SER A 3 10.23 9.29 3.34
C SER A 3 9.74 8.76 2.01
N THR A 4 10.34 9.22 0.91
CA THR A 4 9.93 8.83 -0.44
C THR A 4 10.13 7.33 -0.62
N TRP A 5 9.04 6.60 -0.84
CA TRP A 5 9.06 5.18 -1.15
C TRP A 5 9.44 4.99 -2.62
N THR A 6 10.53 4.26 -2.86
CA THR A 6 10.89 3.86 -4.23
C THR A 6 9.98 2.74 -4.72
N ALA A 7 9.82 2.59 -6.04
CA ALA A 7 9.06 1.48 -6.62
C ALA A 7 9.59 0.10 -6.16
N LYS A 8 10.91 -0.03 -6.00
CA LYS A 8 11.55 -1.25 -5.48
C LYS A 8 11.16 -1.52 -4.02
N GLN A 9 11.14 -0.49 -3.17
CA GLN A 9 10.71 -0.63 -1.78
C GLN A 9 9.23 -0.97 -1.68
N ASN A 10 8.38 -0.32 -2.48
CA ASN A 10 6.94 -0.61 -2.49
C ASN A 10 6.65 -2.06 -2.91
N LYS A 11 7.34 -2.56 -3.94
CA LYS A 11 7.23 -3.96 -4.37
C LYS A 11 7.68 -4.95 -3.29
N GLN A 12 8.75 -4.63 -2.54
CA GLN A 12 9.19 -5.46 -1.42
C GLN A 12 8.20 -5.41 -0.25
N PHE A 13 7.59 -4.25 0.00
CA PHE A 13 6.57 -4.07 1.01
C PHE A 13 5.32 -4.91 0.72
N GLU A 14 4.78 -4.86 -0.50
CA GLU A 14 3.64 -5.69 -0.90
C GLU A 14 3.92 -7.19 -0.74
N ARG A 15 5.10 -7.65 -1.15
CA ARG A 15 5.55 -9.04 -0.95
C ARG A 15 5.65 -9.40 0.53
N ALA A 16 6.20 -8.50 1.35
CA ALA A 16 6.34 -8.72 2.77
C ALA A 16 4.97 -8.77 3.47
N LEU A 17 3.99 -7.96 3.06
CA LEU A 17 2.62 -8.04 3.58
C LEU A 17 1.93 -9.38 3.27
N ALA A 18 2.28 -10.02 2.15
CA ALA A 18 1.77 -11.34 1.79
C ALA A 18 2.39 -12.47 2.64
N VAL A 19 3.60 -12.27 3.15
CA VAL A 19 4.31 -13.24 4.02
C VAL A 19 3.96 -13.04 5.48
N PHE A 20 3.90 -11.77 5.93
CA PHE A 20 3.60 -11.38 7.30
C PHE A 20 2.16 -10.87 7.36
N ASP A 21 1.25 -11.78 7.67
CA ASP A 21 -0.17 -11.49 7.83
C ASP A 21 -0.46 -10.64 9.08
N LYS A 22 -1.74 -10.40 9.37
CA LYS A 22 -2.19 -9.57 10.49
C LYS A 22 -1.94 -10.19 11.87
N ASP A 23 -1.78 -11.52 11.95
CA ASP A 23 -1.65 -12.27 13.20
C ASP A 23 -0.16 -12.51 13.53
N THR A 24 0.74 -12.19 12.61
CA THR A 24 2.18 -12.23 12.78
C THR A 24 2.65 -11.30 13.92
N PRO A 25 3.30 -11.81 14.97
CA PRO A 25 3.94 -10.98 16.00
C PRO A 25 5.01 -10.07 15.39
N ASP A 26 5.13 -8.84 15.90
CA ASP A 26 6.12 -7.86 15.42
C ASP A 26 6.09 -7.67 13.89
N ARG A 27 4.88 -7.76 13.31
CA ARG A 27 4.63 -7.67 11.86
C ARG A 27 5.41 -6.55 11.20
N TRP A 28 5.33 -5.34 11.77
CA TRP A 28 5.92 -4.15 11.17
C TRP A 28 7.44 -4.16 11.21
N GLN A 29 8.03 -4.71 12.27
CA GLN A 29 9.47 -4.91 12.39
C GLN A 29 9.96 -5.93 11.35
N ASN A 30 9.22 -7.03 11.16
CA ASN A 30 9.52 -8.05 10.16
C ASN A 30 9.42 -7.50 8.72
N VAL A 31 8.36 -6.73 8.43
CA VAL A 31 8.19 -6.08 7.12
C VAL A 31 9.28 -5.03 6.88
N ALA A 32 9.62 -4.20 7.87
CA ALA A 32 10.69 -3.21 7.77
C ALA A 32 12.05 -3.86 7.46
N ARG A 33 12.35 -4.99 8.12
CA ARG A 33 13.55 -5.79 7.83
C ARG A 33 13.56 -6.33 6.41
N ALA A 34 12.41 -6.77 5.89
CA ALA A 34 12.28 -7.28 4.52
C ALA A 34 12.37 -6.19 3.44
N VAL A 35 11.85 -4.99 3.71
CA VAL A 35 11.89 -3.84 2.78
C VAL A 35 13.29 -3.24 2.70
N GLY A 36 13.97 -3.11 3.84
CA GLY A 36 15.28 -2.47 3.96
C GLY A 36 15.23 -0.94 3.83
N GLY A 37 15.92 -0.24 4.73
CA GLY A 37 16.02 1.23 4.70
C GLY A 37 14.69 1.94 5.03
N LYS A 38 13.83 1.29 5.81
CA LYS A 38 12.59 1.83 6.39
C LYS A 38 12.45 1.34 7.83
N SER A 39 11.89 2.17 8.71
CA SER A 39 11.55 1.80 10.08
C SER A 39 10.17 1.12 10.15
N ALA A 40 9.88 0.46 11.27
CA ALA A 40 8.58 -0.17 11.50
C ALA A 40 7.44 0.88 11.49
N GLU A 41 7.70 2.08 12.00
CA GLU A 41 6.77 3.20 12.02
C GLU A 41 6.48 3.73 10.62
N GLU A 42 7.51 3.85 9.77
CA GLU A 42 7.35 4.25 8.37
C GLU A 42 6.55 3.22 7.56
N VAL A 43 6.81 1.94 7.79
CA VAL A 43 6.06 0.83 7.19
C VAL A 43 4.60 0.87 7.63
N LYS A 44 4.33 1.03 8.93
CA LYS A 44 2.97 1.10 9.47
C LYS A 44 2.20 2.26 8.87
N ARG A 45 2.81 3.45 8.80
CA ARG A 45 2.20 4.63 8.17
C ARG A 45 1.88 4.40 6.69
N HIS A 46 2.81 3.77 5.95
CA HIS A 46 2.59 3.44 4.54
C HIS A 46 1.43 2.46 4.34
N TYR A 47 1.28 1.50 5.25
CA TYR A 47 0.15 0.59 5.25
C TYR A 47 -1.19 1.28 5.54
N GLU A 48 -1.22 2.23 6.48
CA GLU A 48 -2.42 3.02 6.77
C GLU A 48 -2.88 3.84 5.56
N LEU A 49 -1.95 4.45 4.83
CA LEU A 49 -2.23 5.16 3.58
C LEU A 49 -2.78 4.22 2.49
N LEU A 50 -2.20 3.02 2.35
CA LEU A 50 -2.71 2.01 1.42
C LEU A 50 -4.16 1.63 1.74
N LEU A 51 -4.50 1.46 3.02
CA LEU A 51 -5.89 1.17 3.43
C LEU A 51 -6.83 2.34 3.14
N GLU A 52 -6.36 3.57 3.31
CA GLU A 52 -7.14 4.76 2.96
C GLU A 52 -7.41 4.84 1.47
N ASP A 53 -6.41 4.59 0.62
CA ASP A 53 -6.57 4.55 -0.84
C ASP A 53 -7.56 3.46 -1.27
N LEU A 54 -7.46 2.25 -0.69
CA LEU A 54 -8.40 1.17 -0.97
C LEU A 54 -9.84 1.54 -0.61
N LYS A 55 -10.07 2.17 0.56
CA LYS A 55 -11.40 2.66 0.96
C LYS A 55 -11.91 3.73 0.00
N HIS A 56 -11.05 4.61 -0.51
CA HIS A 56 -11.43 5.60 -1.50
C HIS A 56 -11.85 4.98 -2.83
N ILE A 57 -11.17 3.92 -3.27
CA ILE A 57 -11.53 3.16 -4.48
C ILE A 57 -12.87 2.42 -4.27
N GLU A 58 -13.03 1.70 -3.15
CA GLU A 58 -14.23 0.91 -2.84
C GLU A 58 -15.49 1.77 -2.63
N SER A 59 -15.33 2.97 -2.07
CA SER A 59 -16.45 3.91 -1.88
C SER A 59 -16.98 4.53 -3.17
N GLY A 60 -16.47 4.13 -4.34
CA GLY A 60 -16.98 4.59 -5.65
C GLY A 60 -16.67 6.06 -5.94
N LYS A 61 -15.72 6.66 -5.21
CA LYS A 61 -15.30 8.07 -5.42
C LYS A 61 -14.37 8.26 -6.61
N VAL A 62 -14.04 7.20 -7.33
CA VAL A 62 -13.37 7.30 -8.63
C VAL A 62 -14.46 7.36 -9.70
N PRO A 63 -14.69 8.51 -10.36
CA PRO A 63 -15.63 8.56 -11.47
C PRO A 63 -15.14 7.59 -12.55
N PHE A 64 -15.97 6.61 -12.89
CA PHE A 64 -15.71 5.77 -14.05
C PHE A 64 -15.56 6.66 -15.29
N PRO A 65 -14.55 6.44 -16.16
CA PRO A 65 -14.42 7.19 -17.38
C PRO A 65 -15.73 7.05 -18.18
N ASN A 66 -16.30 8.19 -18.59
CA ASN A 66 -17.53 8.20 -19.37
C ASN A 66 -17.20 7.77 -20.80
N TYR A 67 -17.13 6.45 -21.03
CA TYR A 67 -17.01 5.86 -22.36
C TYR A 67 -18.33 6.06 -23.10
N ARG A 68 -18.55 7.28 -23.57
CA ARG A 68 -19.64 7.62 -24.46
C ARG A 68 -19.51 6.73 -25.69
N ARG A 69 -20.29 5.66 -25.77
CA ARG A 69 -20.40 4.84 -27.00
C ARG A 69 -20.84 5.81 -28.10
N SER A 70 -19.97 6.05 -29.06
CA SER A 70 -20.37 6.54 -30.37
C SER A 70 -21.40 5.55 -30.91
N ARG A 71 -22.68 5.91 -30.81
CA ARG A 71 -23.69 5.32 -31.69
C ARG A 71 -23.32 5.79 -33.09
N GLY A 72 -23.18 4.83 -34.00
CA GLY A 72 -22.98 5.09 -35.42
C GLY A 72 -24.14 5.81 -36.06
#